data_AF-A0A7X7PP58-F1
#
_entry.id   AF-A0A7X7PP58-F1
#
_cell.length_a   1.000
_cell.length_b   1.000
_cell.length_c   1.000
_cell.angle_alpha   90.00
_cell.angle_beta   90.00
_cell.angle_gamma   90.00
#
_symmetry.space_group_name_H-M   'P 1'
#
loop_
_entity.id
_entity.type
_entity.pdbx_description
1 polymer ?
#
loop_
_entity_poly.entity_id
_entity_poly.type
_entity_poly.pdbx_seq_one_letter_code
_entity_poly.pdbx_strand_id
1 'polypeptide(L)'
;MHDPNCPVALLSHVLRREAKTGTHKFALLRATAEVARTFPDLADHDRHVAVPLDTLAEYFIAYYWPFARPSRPLNQASRGTKPDGTHKSDIAFRPQLVDLIREWQAVSESAYDPSDGYRLVAMFRAFPAPYGLPTSVIDAYGAALDAAAVTIQSNPAKNIRRIERDIFQRVCRREDISHPVTDLPGTTPDERCLLVCPGPWAVFQQHSVWVEALSVHEWCLFTEKLSHPGDCRVTREQVYELFTARSDNRLAPTWAANRDDILRLERKHFGRSLA
;
A
#
# COMPACT_ATOMS: atom_id res chain seq x y z
N MET A 1 -32.45 1.46 1.08
CA MET A 1 -32.05 1.25 2.48
C MET A 1 -30.61 0.73 2.44
N HIS A 2 -29.63 1.61 2.72
CA HIS A 2 -28.22 1.23 2.67
C HIS A 2 -27.97 0.27 3.84
N ASP A 3 -27.43 -0.91 3.61
CA ASP A 3 -26.75 -1.61 4.70
C ASP A 3 -25.41 -0.89 4.91
N PRO A 4 -25.23 -0.12 6.01
CA PRO A 4 -23.95 0.51 6.31
C PRO A 4 -22.85 -0.52 6.58
N ASN A 5 -23.20 -1.80 6.77
CA ASN A 5 -22.26 -2.90 6.94
C ASN A 5 -21.91 -3.61 5.61
N CYS A 6 -22.40 -3.10 4.46
CA CYS A 6 -21.97 -3.60 3.15
C CYS A 6 -20.46 -3.36 2.99
N PRO A 7 -19.61 -4.41 2.82
CA PRO A 7 -18.16 -4.25 2.83
C PRO A 7 -17.61 -3.30 1.75
N VAL A 8 -18.29 -3.18 0.61
CA VAL A 8 -17.97 -2.19 -0.43
C VAL A 8 -18.20 -0.77 0.05
N ALA A 9 -19.36 -0.51 0.66
CA ALA A 9 -19.72 0.81 1.16
C ALA A 9 -18.76 1.25 2.26
N LEU A 10 -18.36 0.29 3.10
CA LEU A 10 -17.35 0.44 4.13
C LEU A 10 -15.99 0.85 3.55
N LEU A 11 -15.49 0.12 2.54
CA LEU A 11 -14.23 0.45 1.87
C LEU A 11 -14.25 1.82 1.18
N SER A 12 -15.35 2.15 0.49
CA SER A 12 -15.53 3.48 -0.12
C SER A 12 -15.54 4.58 0.94
N HIS A 13 -16.22 4.36 2.07
CA HIS A 13 -16.25 5.31 3.19
C HIS A 13 -14.85 5.56 3.75
N VAL A 14 -14.07 4.50 4.02
CA VAL A 14 -12.70 4.63 4.50
C VAL A 14 -11.83 5.38 3.49
N LEU A 15 -11.93 5.05 2.20
CA LEU A 15 -11.12 5.70 1.16
C LEU A 15 -11.49 7.17 0.93
N ARG A 16 -12.77 7.54 0.94
CA ARG A 16 -13.22 8.90 0.57
C ARG A 16 -13.40 9.83 1.75
N ARG A 17 -14.04 9.34 2.82
CA ARG A 17 -14.64 10.19 3.87
C ARG A 17 -13.83 10.22 5.15
N GLU A 18 -12.95 9.25 5.38
CA GLU A 18 -12.15 9.26 6.58
C GLU A 18 -11.12 10.40 6.59
N ALA A 19 -10.93 11.02 7.75
CA ALA A 19 -9.92 12.05 7.96
C ALA A 19 -8.52 11.45 7.75
N LYS A 20 -7.90 11.80 6.61
CA LYS A 20 -6.56 11.34 6.22
C LYS A 20 -5.50 12.23 6.86
N THR A 21 -4.61 11.64 7.66
CA THR A 21 -3.41 12.33 8.17
C THR A 21 -2.13 11.96 7.40
N GLY A 22 -2.22 10.93 6.56
CA GLY A 22 -1.14 10.43 5.71
C GLY A 22 -1.63 9.32 4.77
N THR A 23 -0.74 8.80 3.94
CA THR A 23 -1.12 7.93 2.82
C THR A 23 -1.07 6.42 3.10
N HIS A 24 -0.62 6.01 4.30
CA HIS A 24 -0.45 4.59 4.64
C HIS A 24 -1.74 3.76 4.55
N LYS A 25 -2.92 4.38 4.71
CA LYS A 25 -4.21 3.69 4.55
C LYS A 25 -4.51 3.36 3.09
N PHE A 26 -4.21 4.27 2.16
CA PHE A 26 -4.31 4.00 0.73
C PHE A 26 -3.36 2.87 0.34
N ALA A 27 -2.13 2.91 0.84
CA ALA A 27 -1.14 1.87 0.62
C ALA A 27 -1.61 0.51 1.15
N LEU A 28 -2.18 0.46 2.36
CA LEU A 28 -2.65 -0.78 2.97
C LEU A 28 -3.82 -1.40 2.20
N LEU A 29 -4.83 -0.61 1.85
CA LEU A 29 -5.99 -1.08 1.10
C LEU A 29 -5.59 -1.55 -0.30
N ARG A 30 -4.70 -0.80 -0.96
CA ARG A 30 -4.15 -1.17 -2.27
C ARG A 30 -3.33 -2.46 -2.21
N ALA A 31 -2.43 -2.60 -1.23
CA ALA A 31 -1.62 -3.79 -1.04
C ALA A 31 -2.49 -5.02 -0.75
N THR A 32 -3.50 -4.87 0.11
CA THR A 32 -4.44 -5.96 0.43
C THR A 32 -5.21 -6.39 -0.82
N ALA A 33 -5.65 -5.45 -1.67
CA ALA A 33 -6.30 -5.76 -2.94
C ALA A 33 -5.39 -6.55 -3.90
N GLU A 34 -4.09 -6.21 -3.98
CA GLU A 34 -3.13 -6.95 -4.81
C GLU A 34 -2.82 -8.34 -4.26
N VAL A 35 -2.73 -8.48 -2.93
CA VAL A 35 -2.56 -9.79 -2.29
C VAL A 35 -3.77 -10.67 -2.54
N ALA A 36 -4.98 -10.18 -2.25
CA ALA A 36 -6.22 -10.93 -2.44
C ALA A 36 -6.38 -11.42 -3.90
N ARG A 37 -5.99 -10.58 -4.87
CA ARG A 37 -6.00 -10.95 -6.29
C ARG A 37 -4.98 -12.04 -6.65
N THR A 38 -3.82 -12.05 -6.02
CA THR A 38 -2.80 -13.09 -6.23
C THR A 38 -3.28 -14.46 -5.77
N PHE A 39 -4.24 -14.49 -4.84
CA PHE A 39 -4.79 -15.72 -4.26
C PHE A 39 -6.32 -15.81 -4.44
N PRO A 40 -6.81 -16.01 -5.68
CA PRO A 40 -8.25 -16.04 -5.96
C PRO A 40 -8.97 -17.19 -5.25
N ASP A 41 -8.27 -18.31 -4.99
CA ASP A 41 -8.86 -19.53 -4.42
C ASP A 41 -8.95 -19.50 -2.88
N LEU A 42 -8.42 -18.47 -2.21
CA LEU A 42 -8.49 -18.33 -0.74
C LEU A 42 -9.83 -17.75 -0.25
N ALA A 43 -10.85 -17.75 -1.10
CA ALA A 43 -12.19 -17.28 -0.78
C ALA A 43 -12.94 -18.28 0.12
N ASP A 44 -12.44 -18.54 1.33
CA ASP A 44 -13.27 -19.15 2.38
C ASP A 44 -14.08 -18.03 3.03
N HIS A 45 -15.36 -17.95 2.64
CA HIS A 45 -16.24 -16.80 2.93
C HIS A 45 -16.56 -16.60 4.41
N ASP A 46 -16.19 -17.54 5.29
CA ASP A 46 -16.52 -17.48 6.71
C ASP A 46 -15.30 -17.33 7.62
N ARG A 47 -14.08 -17.27 7.08
CA ARG A 47 -12.85 -17.17 7.88
C ARG A 47 -12.08 -15.89 7.60
N HIS A 48 -11.43 -15.39 8.65
CA HIS A 48 -10.43 -14.34 8.48
C HIS A 48 -9.26 -14.88 7.65
N VAL A 49 -8.69 -14.02 6.82
CA VAL A 49 -7.46 -14.33 6.09
C VAL A 49 -6.28 -13.71 6.82
N ALA A 50 -5.28 -14.53 7.17
CA ALA A 50 -4.06 -14.08 7.79
C ALA A 50 -3.05 -13.66 6.70
N VAL A 51 -2.81 -12.36 6.58
CA VAL A 51 -1.89 -11.79 5.59
C VAL A 51 -0.59 -11.39 6.30
N PRO A 52 0.56 -12.03 6.00
CA PRO A 52 1.85 -11.65 6.56
C PRO A 52 2.19 -10.18 6.28
N LEU A 53 2.74 -9.49 7.28
CA LEU A 53 3.12 -8.10 7.15
C LEU A 53 4.21 -7.88 6.11
N ASP A 54 5.13 -8.84 5.96
CA ASP A 54 6.24 -8.74 5.03
C ASP A 54 5.71 -8.73 3.59
N THR A 55 4.71 -9.57 3.28
CA THR A 55 4.01 -9.53 1.98
C THR A 55 3.41 -8.16 1.67
N LEU A 56 2.82 -7.48 2.66
CA LEU A 56 2.28 -6.12 2.50
C LEU A 56 3.39 -5.06 2.43
N ALA A 57 4.48 -5.26 3.18
CA ALA A 57 5.62 -4.35 3.25
C ALA A 57 6.37 -4.26 1.91
N GLU A 58 6.47 -5.35 1.16
CA GLU A 58 6.99 -5.36 -0.21
C GLU A 58 6.22 -4.38 -1.12
N TYR A 59 4.89 -4.39 -1.04
CA TYR A 59 4.07 -3.42 -1.78
C TYR A 59 4.32 -1.98 -1.29
N PHE A 60 4.55 -1.77 0.00
CA PHE A 60 4.90 -0.45 0.52
C PHE A 60 6.23 0.05 -0.05
N ILE A 61 7.26 -0.81 -0.13
CA ILE A 61 8.53 -0.47 -0.79
C ILE A 61 8.26 0.00 -2.22
N ALA A 62 7.52 -0.79 -3.01
CA ALA A 62 7.23 -0.46 -4.40
C ALA A 62 6.40 0.83 -4.55
N TYR A 63 5.35 1.03 -3.74
CA TYR A 63 4.47 2.19 -3.84
C TYR A 63 5.15 3.49 -3.42
N TYR A 64 6.01 3.45 -2.41
CA TYR A 64 6.65 4.64 -1.86
C TYR A 64 7.98 4.99 -2.54
N TRP A 65 8.56 4.06 -3.30
CA TRP A 65 9.78 4.27 -4.10
C TRP A 65 9.83 5.63 -4.81
N PRO A 66 8.86 6.00 -5.68
CA PRO A 66 8.87 7.29 -6.39
C PRO A 66 8.92 8.52 -5.49
N PHE A 67 8.37 8.42 -4.27
CA PHE A 67 8.28 9.53 -3.33
C PHE A 67 9.49 9.63 -2.42
N ALA A 68 10.28 8.56 -2.31
CA ALA A 68 11.49 8.47 -1.52
C ALA A 68 12.76 8.87 -2.28
N ARG A 69 12.67 9.20 -3.57
CA ARG A 69 13.80 9.68 -4.37
C ARG A 69 14.60 10.78 -3.64
N PRO A 70 15.90 10.55 -3.32
CA PRO A 70 16.68 11.49 -2.52
C PRO A 70 16.80 12.90 -3.13
N SER A 71 16.89 12.98 -4.46
CA SER A 71 17.07 14.26 -5.16
C SER A 71 15.78 15.07 -5.30
N ARG A 72 14.60 14.46 -5.14
CA ARG A 72 13.30 15.13 -5.30
C ARG A 72 12.23 14.42 -4.45
N PRO A 73 12.35 14.44 -3.10
CA PRO A 73 11.42 13.73 -2.24
C PRO A 73 10.05 14.41 -2.25
N LEU A 74 8.98 13.61 -2.31
CA LEU A 74 7.61 14.10 -2.22
C LEU A 74 7.00 13.70 -0.88
N ASN A 75 6.43 14.67 -0.16
CA ASN A 75 5.76 14.42 1.10
C ASN A 75 4.51 13.55 0.93
N GLN A 76 4.24 12.70 1.91
CA GLN A 76 3.18 11.69 1.94
C GLN A 76 2.30 11.77 3.20
N ALA A 77 2.56 12.75 4.05
CA ALA A 77 1.77 13.08 5.23
C ALA A 77 1.99 14.55 5.58
N SER A 78 1.05 15.15 6.31
CA SER A 78 1.25 16.47 6.89
C SER A 78 2.42 16.41 7.88
N ARG A 79 3.46 17.21 7.64
CA ARG A 79 4.63 17.24 8.53
C ARG A 79 4.32 18.07 9.76
N GLY A 80 4.32 17.43 10.92
CA GLY A 80 4.43 18.13 12.20
C GLY A 80 5.89 18.48 12.50
N THR A 81 6.10 19.57 13.22
CA THR A 81 7.41 19.92 13.81
C THR A 81 7.57 19.15 15.12
N LYS A 82 8.74 18.52 15.33
CA LYS A 82 9.10 17.93 16.62
C LYS A 82 9.52 19.02 17.61
N PRO A 83 9.56 18.74 18.91
CA PRO A 83 10.01 19.71 19.92
C PRO A 83 11.43 20.23 19.70
N ASP A 84 12.29 19.46 19.03
CA ASP A 84 13.67 19.83 18.67
C ASP A 84 13.78 20.70 17.40
N GLY A 85 12.64 21.14 16.84
CA GLY A 85 12.58 21.93 15.60
C GLY A 85 12.74 21.09 14.32
N THR A 86 13.05 19.80 14.41
CA THR A 86 13.12 18.92 13.23
C THR A 86 11.74 18.51 12.76
N HIS A 87 11.56 18.27 11.46
CA HIS A 87 10.28 17.75 10.97
C HIS A 87 10.14 16.26 11.26
N LYS A 88 8.95 15.82 11.66
CA LYS A 88 8.63 14.38 11.64
C LYS A 88 8.71 13.86 10.20
N SER A 89 9.28 12.65 10.04
CA SER A 89 9.28 11.99 8.74
C SER A 89 7.83 11.74 8.30
N ASP A 90 7.53 12.06 7.06
CA ASP A 90 6.20 11.93 6.47
C ASP A 90 5.91 10.48 6.02
N ILE A 91 6.97 9.71 5.73
CA ILE A 91 6.96 8.25 5.59
C ILE A 91 7.86 7.70 6.70
N ALA A 92 7.33 6.87 7.60
CA ALA A 92 8.09 6.44 8.78
C ALA A 92 9.36 5.65 8.43
N PHE A 93 9.31 4.85 7.37
CA PHE A 93 10.43 4.04 6.86
C PHE A 93 11.23 4.73 5.73
N ARG A 94 11.05 6.04 5.53
CA ARG A 94 11.76 6.81 4.49
C ARG A 94 13.29 6.62 4.52
N PRO A 95 13.97 6.66 5.69
CA PRO A 95 15.42 6.55 5.72
C PRO A 95 15.92 5.25 5.11
N GLN A 96 15.35 4.11 5.53
CA GLN A 96 15.71 2.80 5.01
C GLN A 96 15.38 2.65 3.52
N LEU A 97 14.24 3.20 3.08
CA LEU A 97 13.90 3.21 1.66
C LEU A 97 14.87 4.07 0.83
N VAL A 98 15.32 5.22 1.37
CA VAL A 98 16.33 6.06 0.73
C VAL A 98 17.66 5.32 0.61
N ASP A 99 18.08 4.61 1.65
CA ASP A 99 19.31 3.83 1.63
C ASP A 99 19.22 2.68 0.62
N LEU A 100 18.10 1.96 0.59
CA LEU A 100 17.82 0.96 -0.43
C LEU A 100 17.88 1.53 -1.85
N ILE A 101 17.28 2.71 -2.08
CA ILE A 101 17.35 3.37 -3.39
C ILE A 101 18.81 3.66 -3.77
N ARG A 102 19.65 4.14 -2.84
CA ARG A 102 21.07 4.43 -3.11
C ARG A 102 21.84 3.17 -3.49
N GLU A 103 21.69 2.10 -2.71
CA GLU A 103 22.37 0.83 -2.97
C GLU A 103 21.92 0.23 -4.31
N TRP A 104 20.61 0.28 -4.60
CA TRP A 104 20.08 -0.16 -5.88
C TRP A 104 20.63 0.66 -7.06
N GLN A 105 20.69 1.98 -6.92
CA GLN A 105 21.22 2.86 -7.96
C GLN A 105 22.73 2.71 -8.18
N ALA A 106 23.48 2.28 -7.16
CA ALA A 106 24.91 2.03 -7.30
C ALA A 106 25.21 0.80 -8.17
N VAL A 107 24.26 -0.13 -8.28
CA VAL A 107 24.41 -1.38 -9.05
C VAL A 107 23.59 -1.39 -10.33
N SER A 108 22.57 -0.54 -10.44
CA SER A 108 21.77 -0.38 -11.65
C SER A 108 22.51 0.49 -12.66
N GLU A 109 22.73 -0.03 -13.87
CA GLU A 109 23.32 0.72 -14.99
C GLU A 109 22.42 1.85 -15.51
N SER A 110 21.17 1.91 -15.05
CA SER A 110 20.15 2.85 -15.52
C SER A 110 19.98 4.07 -14.61
N ALA A 111 19.57 5.19 -15.20
CA ALA A 111 19.08 6.33 -14.43
C ALA A 111 17.88 5.92 -13.55
N TYR A 112 17.65 6.68 -12.47
CA TYR A 112 16.50 6.48 -11.58
C TYR A 112 15.19 6.29 -12.34
N ASP A 113 14.49 5.18 -12.07
CA ASP A 113 13.15 4.91 -12.61
C ASP A 113 12.13 4.77 -11.47
N PRO A 114 10.98 5.48 -11.51
CA PRO A 114 9.89 5.32 -10.55
C PRO A 114 9.42 3.87 -10.33
N SER A 115 9.57 3.01 -11.34
CA SER A 115 9.15 1.60 -11.30
C SER A 115 10.21 0.64 -10.73
N ASP A 116 11.41 1.11 -10.40
CA ASP A 116 12.49 0.27 -9.87
C ASP A 116 12.09 -0.47 -8.59
N GLY A 117 11.29 0.15 -7.72
CA GLY A 117 10.77 -0.51 -6.52
C GLY A 117 9.95 -1.77 -6.84
N TYR A 118 9.17 -1.78 -7.93
CA TYR A 118 8.46 -2.97 -8.39
C TYR A 118 9.41 -4.03 -8.96
N ARG A 119 10.41 -3.60 -9.74
CA ARG A 119 11.41 -4.51 -10.33
C ARG A 119 12.20 -5.24 -9.25
N LEU A 120 12.66 -4.48 -8.26
CA LEU A 120 13.43 -5.00 -7.13
C LEU A 120 12.60 -6.02 -6.33
N VAL A 121 11.37 -5.66 -5.94
CA VAL A 121 10.46 -6.58 -5.23
C VAL A 121 10.18 -7.84 -6.05
N ALA A 122 9.91 -7.72 -7.35
CA ALA A 122 9.66 -8.87 -8.22
C ALA A 122 10.88 -9.81 -8.27
N MET A 123 12.09 -9.27 -8.29
CA MET A 123 13.33 -10.05 -8.27
C MET A 123 13.50 -10.82 -6.96
N PHE A 124 13.28 -10.19 -5.80
CA PHE A 124 13.34 -10.88 -4.49
C PHE A 124 12.25 -11.96 -4.35
N ARG A 125 11.05 -11.75 -4.92
CA ARG A 125 10.00 -12.78 -4.95
C ARG A 125 10.34 -13.97 -5.84
N ALA A 126 11.01 -13.73 -6.96
CA ALA A 126 11.36 -14.77 -7.93
C ALA A 126 12.55 -15.63 -7.48
N PHE A 127 13.45 -15.07 -6.66
CA PHE A 127 14.72 -15.72 -6.30
C PHE A 127 14.97 -15.67 -4.78
N PRO A 128 14.98 -16.83 -4.09
CA PRO A 128 15.24 -16.90 -2.64
C PRO A 128 16.61 -16.33 -2.22
N ALA A 129 17.56 -16.33 -3.15
CA ALA A 129 18.81 -15.60 -3.05
C ALA A 129 18.98 -14.89 -4.40
N PRO A 130 18.73 -13.56 -4.51
CA PRO A 130 18.84 -12.85 -5.77
C PRO A 130 20.31 -12.85 -6.22
N TYR A 131 20.64 -13.86 -7.03
CA TYR A 131 21.98 -14.18 -7.46
C TYR A 131 22.60 -12.98 -8.19
N GLY A 132 23.79 -12.57 -7.75
CA GLY A 132 24.53 -11.45 -8.35
C GLY A 132 24.23 -10.08 -7.75
N LEU A 133 23.31 -9.94 -6.78
CA LEU A 133 23.20 -8.69 -6.03
C LEU A 133 24.30 -8.59 -4.96
N PRO A 134 24.90 -7.41 -4.78
CA PRO A 134 25.77 -7.16 -3.64
C PRO A 134 25.02 -7.30 -2.31
N THR A 135 25.73 -7.78 -1.29
CA THR A 135 25.17 -7.91 0.08
C THR A 135 24.59 -6.60 0.59
N SER A 136 25.16 -5.44 0.22
CA SER A 136 24.62 -4.13 0.64
C SER A 136 23.19 -3.88 0.15
N VAL A 137 22.84 -4.33 -1.05
CA VAL A 137 21.46 -4.25 -1.59
C VAL A 137 20.54 -5.19 -0.83
N ILE A 138 21.01 -6.40 -0.52
CA ILE A 138 20.24 -7.41 0.23
C ILE A 138 19.94 -6.90 1.65
N ASP A 139 20.96 -6.40 2.34
CA ASP A 139 20.85 -5.86 3.70
C ASP A 139 19.94 -4.64 3.73
N ALA A 140 20.10 -3.72 2.77
CA ALA A 140 19.24 -2.53 2.65
C ALA A 140 17.78 -2.90 2.34
N TYR A 141 17.56 -3.95 1.54
CA TYR A 141 16.22 -4.45 1.24
C TYR A 141 15.56 -5.01 2.49
N GLY A 142 16.26 -5.89 3.23
CA GLY A 142 15.78 -6.43 4.49
C GLY A 142 15.45 -5.33 5.50
N ALA A 143 16.34 -4.34 5.66
CA ALA A 143 16.10 -3.20 6.55
C ALA A 143 14.89 -2.34 6.14
N ALA A 144 14.68 -2.11 4.84
CA ALA A 144 13.51 -1.40 4.34
C ALA A 144 12.22 -2.20 4.53
N LEU A 145 12.27 -3.52 4.34
CA LEU A 145 11.14 -4.43 4.53
C LEU A 145 10.70 -4.44 6.00
N ASP A 146 11.64 -4.64 6.92
CA ASP A 146 11.40 -4.59 8.37
C ASP A 146 10.79 -3.25 8.80
N ALA A 147 11.36 -2.14 8.32
CA ALA A 147 10.87 -0.81 8.65
C ALA A 147 9.46 -0.54 8.08
N ALA A 148 9.15 -1.04 6.88
CA ALA A 148 7.83 -0.97 6.29
C ALA A 148 6.82 -1.84 7.06
N ALA A 149 7.17 -3.07 7.44
CA ALA A 149 6.33 -3.95 8.26
C ALA A 149 6.01 -3.32 9.63
N VAL A 150 7.02 -2.76 10.31
CA VAL A 150 6.84 -2.01 11.56
C VAL A 150 5.93 -0.79 11.35
N THR A 151 6.05 -0.11 10.21
CA THR A 151 5.19 1.03 9.84
C THR A 151 3.74 0.60 9.68
N ILE A 152 3.48 -0.51 8.98
CA ILE A 152 2.14 -1.09 8.80
C ILE A 152 1.54 -1.42 10.18
N GLN A 153 2.32 -2.13 11.01
CA GLN A 153 1.90 -2.50 12.36
C GLN A 153 1.57 -1.26 13.22
N SER A 154 2.41 -0.23 13.17
CA SER A 154 2.35 0.92 14.08
C SER A 154 1.43 2.05 13.62
N ASN A 155 1.10 2.12 12.33
CA ASN A 155 0.36 3.26 11.77
C ASN A 155 -1.05 2.88 11.29
N PRO A 156 -1.29 2.27 10.11
CA PRO A 156 -2.67 1.92 9.76
C PRO A 156 -3.22 0.81 10.66
N ALA A 157 -2.43 -0.20 11.06
CA ALA A 157 -2.96 -1.33 11.82
C ALA A 157 -3.13 -1.08 13.33
N LYS A 158 -2.31 -0.20 13.93
CA LYS A 158 -2.50 0.21 15.34
C LYS A 158 -3.66 1.18 15.51
N ASN A 159 -3.89 2.06 14.53
CA ASN A 159 -4.90 3.09 14.59
C ASN A 159 -6.23 2.68 13.93
N ILE A 160 -6.48 1.37 13.79
CA ILE A 160 -7.74 0.81 13.28
C ILE A 160 -8.88 1.35 14.16
N ARG A 161 -9.64 2.29 13.60
CA ARG A 161 -10.84 2.86 14.22
C ARG A 161 -11.94 1.81 14.24
N ARG A 162 -13.00 2.07 15.01
CA ARG A 162 -14.13 1.14 15.14
C ARG A 162 -14.66 0.63 13.80
N ILE A 163 -14.85 1.52 12.83
CA ILE A 163 -15.33 1.18 11.48
C ILE A 163 -14.31 0.36 10.67
N GLU A 164 -13.02 0.56 10.93
CA GLU A 164 -11.97 -0.17 10.23
C GLU A 164 -11.76 -1.57 10.81
N ARG A 165 -12.25 -1.85 12.03
CA ARG A 165 -12.22 -3.20 12.62
C ARG A 165 -13.08 -4.20 11.86
N ASP A 166 -14.07 -3.68 11.13
CA ASP A 166 -14.90 -4.47 10.23
C ASP A 166 -14.17 -4.82 8.93
N ILE A 167 -13.00 -4.20 8.66
CA ILE A 167 -12.08 -4.52 7.55
C ILE A 167 -10.89 -5.37 8.03
N PHE A 168 -10.18 -4.86 9.03
CA PHE A 168 -8.93 -5.39 9.52
C PHE A 168 -9.00 -5.63 11.02
N GLN A 169 -8.52 -6.77 11.50
CA GLN A 169 -8.24 -6.94 12.92
C GLN A 169 -6.81 -6.55 13.27
N ARG A 170 -6.50 -6.59 14.56
CA ARG A 170 -5.17 -6.23 15.06
C ARG A 170 -4.12 -7.22 14.55
N VAL A 171 -2.93 -6.69 14.28
CA VAL A 171 -1.75 -7.52 13.99
C VAL A 171 -1.41 -8.41 15.19
N CYS A 172 -1.22 -9.69 14.93
CA CYS A 172 -0.78 -10.71 15.88
C CYS A 172 0.20 -11.67 15.19
N ARG A 173 0.97 -12.45 15.95
CA ARG A 173 1.76 -13.52 15.35
C ARG A 173 0.84 -14.65 14.93
N ARG A 174 1.22 -15.38 13.90
CA ARG A 174 0.39 -16.47 13.38
C ARG A 174 0.15 -17.55 14.44
N GLU A 175 1.16 -17.90 15.22
CA GLU A 175 1.11 -18.87 16.33
C GLU A 175 0.15 -18.45 17.46
N ASP A 176 -0.06 -17.15 17.66
CA ASP A 176 -0.91 -16.62 18.73
C ASP A 176 -2.41 -16.66 18.38
N ILE A 177 -2.75 -16.98 17.12
CA ILE A 177 -4.14 -16.99 16.64
C ILE A 177 -4.82 -18.31 17.04
N SER A 178 -5.71 -18.24 18.02
CA SER A 178 -6.39 -19.42 18.59
C SER A 178 -7.63 -19.88 17.82
N HIS A 179 -8.17 -19.06 16.92
CA HIS A 179 -9.37 -19.38 16.13
C HIS A 179 -9.01 -19.77 14.69
N PRO A 180 -9.86 -20.53 13.97
CA PRO A 180 -9.60 -20.88 12.57
C PRO A 180 -9.44 -19.64 11.67
N VAL A 181 -8.34 -19.59 10.93
CA VAL A 181 -8.06 -18.59 9.89
C VAL A 181 -7.56 -19.29 8.63
N THR A 182 -7.66 -18.60 7.50
CA THR A 182 -7.09 -19.03 6.23
C THR A 182 -5.73 -18.37 6.04
N ASP A 183 -4.69 -19.17 5.94
CA ASP A 183 -3.33 -18.68 5.74
C ASP A 183 -3.03 -18.44 4.26
N LEU A 184 -2.23 -17.41 3.97
CA LEU A 184 -1.60 -17.34 2.67
C LEU A 184 -0.58 -18.47 2.52
N PRO A 185 -0.44 -19.08 1.33
CA PRO A 185 0.63 -20.04 1.05
C PRO A 185 2.00 -19.47 1.44
N GLY A 186 2.77 -20.26 2.21
CA GLY A 186 4.09 -19.86 2.70
C GLY A 186 4.11 -19.16 4.05
N THR A 187 2.94 -18.86 4.66
CA THR A 187 2.88 -18.23 5.99
C THR A 187 3.51 -19.14 7.06
N THR A 188 4.44 -18.61 7.85
CA THR A 188 5.09 -19.34 8.96
C THR A 188 4.45 -19.01 10.32
N PRO A 189 4.65 -19.85 11.37
CA PRO A 189 4.07 -19.61 12.69
C PRO A 189 4.54 -18.32 13.39
N ASP A 190 5.78 -17.90 13.15
CA ASP A 190 6.41 -16.74 13.80
C ASP A 190 6.12 -15.41 13.10
N GLU A 191 5.58 -15.45 11.88
CA GLU A 191 5.23 -14.27 11.12
C GLU A 191 4.12 -13.45 11.79
N ARG A 192 4.25 -12.13 11.69
CA ARG A 192 3.19 -11.20 12.09
C ARG A 192 2.19 -11.09 10.95
N CYS A 193 0.91 -11.32 11.25
CA CYS A 193 -0.15 -11.25 10.26
C CYS A 193 -1.15 -10.13 10.58
N LEU A 194 -1.62 -9.45 9.55
CA LEU A 194 -2.84 -8.66 9.58
C LEU A 194 -4.01 -9.57 9.21
N LEU A 195 -5.03 -9.63 10.06
CA LEU A 195 -6.24 -10.39 9.75
C LEU A 195 -7.20 -9.53 8.94
N VAL A 196 -7.63 -10.02 7.79
CA VAL A 196 -8.65 -9.38 6.95
C VAL A 196 -9.97 -10.11 7.15
N CYS A 197 -11.05 -9.36 7.40
CA CYS A 197 -12.39 -9.94 7.56
C CYS A 197 -12.89 -10.58 6.25
N PRO A 198 -13.66 -11.68 6.31
CA PRO A 198 -14.07 -12.44 5.12
C PRO A 198 -14.83 -11.61 4.08
N GLY A 199 -15.80 -10.78 4.53
CA GLY A 199 -16.57 -9.91 3.64
C GLY A 199 -15.71 -8.91 2.85
N PRO A 200 -14.88 -8.10 3.53
CA PRO A 200 -13.89 -7.24 2.89
C PRO A 200 -12.87 -7.99 2.01
N TRP A 201 -12.41 -9.17 2.43
CA TRP A 201 -11.53 -10.01 1.61
C TRP A 201 -12.18 -10.38 0.26
N ALA A 202 -13.44 -10.81 0.28
CA ALA A 202 -14.20 -11.08 -0.93
C ALA A 202 -14.32 -9.84 -1.84
N VAL A 203 -14.51 -8.65 -1.26
CA VAL A 203 -14.50 -7.40 -2.03
C VAL A 203 -13.13 -7.12 -2.64
N PHE A 204 -12.05 -7.32 -1.90
CA PHE A 204 -10.70 -7.16 -2.43
C PHE A 204 -10.45 -8.12 -3.61
N GLN A 205 -10.92 -9.36 -3.57
CA GLN A 205 -10.81 -10.30 -4.68
C GLN A 205 -11.66 -9.86 -5.89
N GLN A 206 -12.96 -9.62 -5.67
CA GLN A 206 -13.94 -9.37 -6.75
C GLN A 206 -13.80 -7.98 -7.38
N HIS A 207 -13.33 -7.00 -6.61
CA HIS A 207 -13.29 -5.59 -6.98
C HIS A 207 -11.88 -4.98 -6.84
N SER A 208 -10.82 -5.80 -6.90
CA SER A 208 -9.42 -5.36 -6.77
C SER A 208 -9.08 -4.15 -7.64
N VAL A 209 -9.51 -4.13 -8.92
CA VAL A 209 -9.25 -3.01 -9.84
C VAL A 209 -9.94 -1.71 -9.37
N TRP A 210 -11.17 -1.79 -8.87
CA TRP A 210 -11.87 -0.63 -8.33
C TRP A 210 -11.21 -0.12 -7.05
N VAL A 211 -10.82 -1.02 -6.14
CA VAL A 211 -10.10 -0.65 -4.92
C VAL A 211 -8.77 0.01 -5.24
N GLU A 212 -8.00 -0.54 -6.18
CA GLU A 212 -6.73 0.04 -6.61
C GLU A 212 -6.94 1.43 -7.24
N ALA A 213 -7.87 1.55 -8.19
CA ALA A 213 -8.18 2.80 -8.88
C ALA A 213 -8.58 3.91 -7.90
N LEU A 214 -9.47 3.59 -6.95
CA LEU A 214 -9.94 4.52 -5.93
C LEU A 214 -8.83 4.88 -4.93
N SER A 215 -8.02 3.91 -4.51
CA SER A 215 -6.89 4.15 -3.60
C SER A 215 -5.87 5.10 -4.23
N VAL A 216 -5.48 4.88 -5.49
CA VAL A 216 -4.55 5.76 -6.22
C VAL A 216 -5.17 7.14 -6.43
N HIS A 217 -6.46 7.21 -6.79
CA HIS A 217 -7.15 8.49 -6.99
C HIS A 217 -7.15 9.37 -5.74
N GLU A 218 -7.57 8.80 -4.60
CA GLU A 218 -7.62 9.51 -3.32
C GLU A 218 -6.21 9.84 -2.81
N TRP A 219 -5.22 8.99 -3.09
CA TRP A 219 -3.82 9.25 -2.78
C TRP A 219 -3.30 10.46 -3.57
N CYS A 220 -3.50 10.52 -4.89
CA CYS A 220 -3.12 11.68 -5.69
C CYS A 220 -3.74 12.98 -5.18
N LEU A 221 -5.04 12.97 -4.86
CA LEU A 221 -5.76 14.12 -4.30
C LEU A 221 -5.23 14.55 -2.92
N PHE A 222 -4.77 13.59 -2.11
CA PHE A 222 -4.17 13.89 -0.82
C PHE A 222 -2.78 14.51 -0.99
N THR A 223 -1.92 13.88 -1.79
CA THR A 223 -0.54 14.34 -2.02
C THR A 223 -0.51 15.75 -2.60
N GLU A 224 -1.37 16.07 -3.56
CA GLU A 224 -1.46 17.43 -4.16
C GLU A 224 -1.72 18.53 -3.11
N LYS A 225 -2.40 18.22 -2.01
CA LYS A 225 -2.73 19.18 -0.95
C LYS A 225 -1.58 19.40 0.04
N LEU A 226 -0.52 18.60 -0.01
CA LEU A 226 0.60 18.70 0.90
C LEU A 226 1.55 19.82 0.48
N SER A 227 2.18 20.46 1.46
CA SER A 227 3.36 21.28 1.21
C SER A 227 4.54 20.37 0.90
N HIS A 228 5.25 20.63 -0.20
CA HIS A 228 6.41 19.86 -0.63
C HIS A 228 7.71 20.66 -0.44
N PRO A 229 8.87 19.99 -0.27
CA PRO A 229 10.15 20.68 -0.15
C PRO A 229 10.43 21.59 -1.36
N GLY A 230 10.99 22.78 -1.09
CA GLY A 230 11.36 23.75 -2.12
C GLY A 230 10.18 24.44 -2.81
N ASP A 231 9.02 24.54 -2.13
CA ASP A 231 7.77 25.13 -2.65
C ASP A 231 7.34 24.56 -4.02
N CYS A 232 7.78 23.33 -4.33
CA CYS A 232 7.43 22.68 -5.57
C CYS A 232 5.95 22.32 -5.55
N ARG A 233 5.16 22.96 -6.42
CA ARG A 233 3.76 22.57 -6.62
C ARG A 233 3.73 21.24 -7.37
N VAL A 234 3.19 20.22 -6.72
CA VAL A 234 2.97 18.90 -7.31
C VAL A 234 1.49 18.80 -7.68
N THR A 235 1.20 18.36 -8.90
CA THR A 235 -0.19 18.12 -9.33
C THR A 235 -0.57 16.66 -9.13
N ARG A 236 -1.88 16.40 -8.97
CA ARG A 236 -2.41 15.03 -8.88
C ARG A 236 -2.05 14.17 -10.10
N GLU A 237 -1.93 14.75 -11.29
CA GLU A 237 -1.53 14.07 -12.52
C GLU A 237 -0.09 13.60 -12.44
N GLN A 238 0.83 14.45 -11.96
CA GLN A 238 2.23 14.07 -11.76
C GLN A 238 2.37 12.93 -10.75
N VAL A 239 1.60 12.96 -9.67
CA VAL A 239 1.58 11.85 -8.69
C VAL A 239 1.01 10.58 -9.30
N TYR A 240 -0.02 10.72 -10.14
CA TYR A 240 -0.64 9.59 -10.83
C TYR A 240 0.34 8.90 -11.79
N GLU A 241 1.06 9.68 -12.59
CA GLU A 241 2.11 9.18 -13.49
C GLU A 241 3.16 8.36 -12.76
N LEU A 242 3.58 8.81 -11.57
CA LEU A 242 4.53 8.05 -10.73
C LEU A 242 3.98 6.68 -10.31
N PHE A 243 2.68 6.57 -10.02
CA PHE A 243 2.05 5.30 -9.67
C PHE A 243 1.87 4.37 -10.86
N THR A 244 1.64 4.92 -12.06
CA THR A 244 1.32 4.17 -13.27
C THR A 244 2.52 3.95 -14.20
N ALA A 245 3.71 4.42 -13.82
CA ALA A 245 4.95 4.25 -14.59
C ALA A 245 5.41 2.78 -14.74
N ARG A 246 4.75 1.81 -14.08
CA ARG A 246 5.09 0.39 -14.15
C ARG A 246 4.54 -0.29 -15.42
N SER A 247 5.28 -1.27 -15.95
CA SER A 247 4.94 -1.96 -17.20
C SER A 247 3.66 -2.83 -17.12
N ASP A 248 3.33 -3.31 -15.93
CA ASP A 248 2.14 -4.10 -15.64
C ASP A 248 1.00 -3.23 -15.06
N ASN A 249 1.00 -1.92 -15.34
CA ASN A 249 -0.07 -1.02 -14.90
C ASN A 249 -1.41 -1.44 -15.52
N ARG A 250 -2.45 -1.48 -14.69
CA ARG A 250 -3.81 -1.87 -15.07
C ARG A 250 -4.81 -0.73 -14.98
N LEU A 251 -4.38 0.40 -14.42
CA LEU A 251 -5.20 1.59 -14.32
C LEU A 251 -5.16 2.36 -15.63
N ALA A 252 -6.14 3.24 -15.82
CA ALA A 252 -6.18 4.12 -16.97
C ALA A 252 -4.87 4.92 -17.12
N PRO A 253 -4.48 5.32 -18.35
CA PRO A 253 -3.19 5.98 -18.58
C PRO A 253 -3.12 7.39 -17.97
N THR A 254 -4.25 8.01 -17.64
CA THR A 254 -4.30 9.35 -17.05
C THR A 254 -5.21 9.39 -15.84
N TRP A 255 -4.96 10.35 -14.95
CA TRP A 255 -5.78 10.57 -13.76
C TRP A 255 -7.26 10.86 -14.12
N ALA A 256 -7.48 11.65 -15.18
CA ALA A 256 -8.83 11.99 -15.64
C ALA A 256 -9.59 10.75 -16.13
N ALA A 257 -8.95 9.91 -16.95
CA ALA A 257 -9.55 8.66 -17.41
C ALA A 257 -9.80 7.69 -16.24
N ASN A 258 -8.91 7.64 -15.24
CA ASN A 258 -9.09 6.83 -14.05
C ASN A 258 -10.32 7.24 -13.24
N ARG A 259 -10.58 8.55 -13.11
CA ARG A 259 -11.80 9.06 -12.47
C ARG A 259 -13.05 8.54 -13.17
N ASP A 260 -13.08 8.60 -14.49
CA ASP A 260 -14.22 8.16 -15.28
C ASP A 260 -14.40 6.63 -15.18
N ASP A 261 -13.30 5.88 -15.12
CA ASP A 261 -13.31 4.44 -14.88
C ASP A 261 -13.83 4.08 -13.48
N ILE A 262 -13.47 4.82 -12.43
CA ILE A 262 -14.04 4.62 -11.09
C ILE A 262 -15.57 4.76 -11.14
N LEU A 263 -16.09 5.82 -11.77
CA LEU A 263 -17.53 6.05 -11.90
C LEU A 263 -18.23 4.96 -12.73
N ARG A 264 -17.54 4.42 -13.74
CA ARG A 264 -18.04 3.29 -14.53
C ARG A 264 -18.07 2.00 -13.71
N LEU A 265 -16.99 1.70 -12.97
CA LEU A 265 -16.89 0.53 -12.10
C LEU A 265 -17.92 0.58 -10.98
N GLU A 266 -18.14 1.74 -10.36
CA GLU A 266 -19.17 1.91 -9.33
C GLU A 266 -20.58 1.64 -9.88
N ARG A 267 -20.91 2.20 -11.05
CA ARG A 267 -22.18 1.91 -11.72
C ARG A 267 -22.34 0.43 -12.07
N LYS A 268 -21.28 -0.19 -12.62
CA LYS A 268 -21.29 -1.60 -13.03
C LYS A 268 -21.47 -2.54 -11.85
N HIS A 269 -20.75 -2.30 -10.76
CA HIS A 269 -20.69 -3.25 -9.65
C HIS A 269 -21.73 -2.96 -8.57
N PHE A 270 -22.18 -1.72 -8.43
CA PHE A 270 -23.04 -1.28 -7.32
C PHE A 270 -24.33 -0.59 -7.79
N GLY A 271 -24.55 -0.48 -9.09
CA GLY A 271 -25.76 0.12 -9.69
C GLY A 271 -25.87 1.63 -9.53
N ARG A 272 -24.89 2.29 -8.91
CA ARG A 272 -24.86 3.74 -8.66
C ARG A 272 -23.46 4.24 -8.31
N SER A 273 -23.27 5.55 -8.34
CA SER A 273 -22.09 6.21 -7.79
C SER A 273 -22.10 6.15 -6.26
N LEU A 274 -20.94 5.93 -5.65
CA LEU A 274 -20.75 5.89 -4.19
C LEU A 274 -20.22 7.22 -3.62
N ALA A 275 -20.34 8.32 -4.39
CA ALA A 275 -19.94 9.67 -3.99
C ALA A 275 -20.66 10.17 -2.71
#